data_AF-A0A096B623-F1
#
_entry.id   AF-A0A096B623-F1
#
_cell.length_a   1.000
_cell.length_b   1.000
_cell.length_c   1.000
_cell.angle_alpha   90.00
_cell.angle_beta   90.00
_cell.angle_gamma   90.00
#
_symmetry.space_group_name_H-M   'P 1'
#
loop_
_entity.id
_entity.type
_entity.pdbx_description
1 polymer ?
#
loop_
_entity_poly.entity_id
_entity_poly.type
_entity_poly.pdbx_seq_one_letter_code
_entity_poly.pdbx_strand_id
1 'polypeptide(L)'
;MSGKKRGWPAETNLAALKTLAHTLLWFDIQPTKLSPLVVKHPFTDSGLVGIRNEDGSLSAGNLLDDPGALHSWRENVRQQINEAETAAGLLMLVTKPYRLGYLKLAAPYLCEQDAALFLSYAWISTESPNDDPNLSKRSLLAMFRSIDPQMLMDEEERGLFQSLDDVVTVYRGVTSYNAQNVKALSWTLNREVAEWFAHRFGQNGTVYEAQVKKENIYAVFLGRNEEEVIVDPERLMGLSQLPEQEQGQGMEISM
;
A
#
# COMPACT_ATOMS: atom_id res chain seq x y z
N MET A 1 24.93 -1.01 12.09
CA MET A 1 24.18 -1.02 13.36
C MET A 1 23.01 -1.97 13.21
N SER A 2 23.06 -3.12 13.90
CA SER A 2 21.93 -4.04 14.00
C SER A 2 20.80 -3.32 14.74
N GLY A 3 19.82 -2.81 13.99
CA GLY A 3 18.62 -2.25 14.59
C GLY A 3 17.88 -3.38 15.29
N LYS A 4 17.52 -3.21 16.56
CA LYS A 4 16.60 -4.13 17.25
C LYS A 4 15.41 -4.37 16.32
N LYS A 5 15.24 -5.62 15.85
CA LYS A 5 14.02 -6.03 15.15
C LYS A 5 12.84 -5.62 16.02
N ARG A 6 11.81 -5.01 15.42
CA ARG A 6 10.55 -4.78 16.12
C ARG A 6 10.07 -6.13 16.63
N GLY A 7 9.86 -6.26 17.94
CA GLY A 7 9.18 -7.41 18.50
C GLY A 7 7.69 -7.22 18.24
N TRP A 8 7.11 -8.02 17.36
CA TRP A 8 5.66 -8.07 17.21
C TRP A 8 5.04 -8.79 18.41
N PRO A 9 3.85 -8.37 18.89
CA PRO A 9 3.05 -9.15 19.82
C PRO A 9 2.95 -10.63 19.42
N ALA A 10 2.85 -11.51 20.43
CA ALA A 10 2.63 -12.94 20.17
C ALA A 10 1.28 -13.20 19.50
N GLU A 11 0.26 -12.42 19.88
CA GLU A 11 -1.10 -12.53 19.36
C GLU A 11 -1.66 -11.14 19.04
N THR A 12 -2.57 -11.09 18.08
CA THR A 12 -3.26 -9.86 17.70
C THR A 12 -4.33 -9.51 18.73
N ASN A 13 -4.29 -8.27 19.22
CA ASN A 13 -5.32 -7.73 20.11
C ASN A 13 -6.48 -7.14 19.29
N LEU A 14 -7.41 -8.01 18.88
CA LEU A 14 -8.56 -7.61 18.07
C LEU A 14 -9.46 -6.57 18.79
N ALA A 15 -9.59 -6.65 20.11
CA ALA A 15 -10.38 -5.68 20.88
C ALA A 15 -9.79 -4.26 20.80
N ALA A 16 -8.46 -4.14 20.88
CA ALA A 16 -7.77 -2.86 20.69
C ALA A 16 -7.92 -2.35 19.24
N LEU A 17 -7.84 -3.23 18.24
CA LEU A 17 -8.06 -2.85 16.84
C LEU A 17 -9.49 -2.36 16.59
N LYS A 18 -10.51 -3.00 17.16
CA LYS A 18 -11.90 -2.52 17.08
C LYS A 18 -12.06 -1.15 17.74
N THR A 19 -11.43 -0.94 18.89
CA THR A 19 -11.42 0.36 19.58
C THR A 19 -10.77 1.45 18.73
N LEU A 20 -9.65 1.14 18.07
CA LEU A 20 -8.99 2.03 17.12
C LEU A 20 -9.91 2.36 15.94
N ALA A 21 -10.52 1.35 15.31
CA ALA A 21 -11.44 1.54 14.19
C ALA A 21 -12.65 2.41 14.56
N HIS A 22 -13.25 2.19 15.73
CA HIS A 22 -14.33 3.04 16.26
C HIS A 22 -13.88 4.49 16.43
N THR A 23 -12.67 4.71 16.95
CA THR A 23 -12.12 6.06 17.11
C THR A 23 -12.00 6.78 15.76
N LEU A 24 -11.51 6.08 14.74
CA LEU A 24 -11.34 6.63 13.39
C LEU A 24 -12.68 6.88 12.67
N LEU A 25 -13.73 6.14 13.00
CA LEU A 25 -15.07 6.29 12.41
C LEU A 25 -15.74 7.63 12.80
N TRP A 26 -15.35 8.19 13.94
CA TRP A 26 -15.88 9.46 14.44
C TRP A 26 -15.14 10.68 13.91
N PHE A 27 -14.16 10.51 13.02
CA PHE A 27 -13.56 11.64 12.33
C PHE A 27 -14.60 12.35 11.45
N ASP A 28 -14.38 13.64 11.25
CA ASP A 28 -15.18 14.43 10.33
C ASP A 28 -14.86 14.02 8.89
N ILE A 29 -15.90 13.88 8.08
CA ILE A 29 -15.75 13.67 6.65
C ILE A 29 -15.18 14.95 6.04
N GLN A 30 -14.02 14.86 5.42
CA GLN A 30 -13.36 16.02 4.82
C GLN A 30 -13.86 16.20 3.37
N PRO A 31 -14.48 17.34 3.02
CA PRO A 31 -14.89 17.61 1.66
C PRO A 31 -13.69 17.86 0.75
N THR A 32 -13.89 17.63 -0.54
CA THR A 32 -12.93 17.93 -1.61
C THR A 32 -13.59 18.84 -2.65
N LYS A 33 -12.82 19.29 -3.64
CA LYS A 33 -13.36 20.06 -4.78
C LYS A 33 -14.41 19.30 -5.61
N LEU A 34 -14.47 17.98 -5.46
CA LEU A 34 -15.40 17.09 -6.16
C LEU A 34 -16.51 16.58 -5.24
N SER A 35 -16.70 17.13 -4.05
CA SER A 35 -17.78 16.72 -3.16
C SER A 35 -19.17 17.03 -3.75
N PRO A 36 -20.19 16.18 -3.47
CA PRO A 36 -20.16 15.01 -2.59
C PRO A 36 -19.60 13.73 -3.24
N LEU A 37 -19.23 13.75 -4.53
CA LEU A 37 -18.76 12.55 -5.25
C LEU A 37 -17.46 11.99 -4.68
N VAL A 38 -16.53 12.87 -4.29
CA VAL A 38 -15.28 12.49 -3.63
C VAL A 38 -15.16 13.21 -2.30
N VAL A 39 -14.97 12.45 -1.24
CA VAL A 39 -14.67 12.93 0.11
C VAL A 39 -13.44 12.21 0.64
N LYS A 40 -12.91 12.63 1.79
CA LYS A 40 -11.82 11.94 2.47
C LYS A 40 -12.25 11.53 3.88
N HIS A 41 -12.28 10.23 4.12
CA HIS A 41 -12.55 9.62 5.42
C HIS A 41 -11.94 8.21 5.47
N PRO A 42 -11.50 7.70 6.65
CA PRO A 42 -10.95 6.35 6.78
C PRO A 42 -11.87 5.22 6.29
N PHE A 43 -13.18 5.44 6.26
CA PHE A 43 -14.20 4.43 5.93
C PHE A 43 -15.07 4.76 4.71
N THR A 44 -14.83 5.88 4.03
CA THR A 44 -15.49 6.17 2.75
C THR A 44 -14.69 7.18 1.92
N ASP A 45 -14.63 6.96 0.61
CA ASP A 45 -14.08 7.92 -0.37
C ASP A 45 -15.21 8.65 -1.14
N SER A 46 -16.48 8.34 -0.86
CA SER A 46 -17.68 8.97 -1.46
C SER A 46 -18.60 9.54 -0.38
N GLY A 47 -19.10 10.75 -0.60
CA GLY A 47 -20.16 11.35 0.21
C GLY A 47 -21.55 10.82 -0.15
N LEU A 48 -21.69 10.16 -1.31
CA LEU A 48 -22.91 9.48 -1.73
C LEU A 48 -22.75 7.97 -1.47
N VAL A 49 -23.53 7.43 -0.54
CA VAL A 49 -23.40 6.02 -0.11
C VAL A 49 -24.74 5.31 -0.08
N GLY A 50 -24.68 3.98 -0.21
CA GLY A 50 -25.80 3.11 0.15
C GLY A 50 -25.83 2.88 1.66
N ILE A 51 -27.00 3.01 2.28
CA ILE A 51 -27.23 2.81 3.71
C ILE A 51 -28.21 1.65 3.87
N ARG A 52 -27.84 0.65 4.66
CA ARG A 52 -28.74 -0.44 5.02
C ARG A 52 -29.65 0.03 6.15
N ASN A 53 -30.95 0.02 5.88
CA ASN A 53 -31.98 0.33 6.87
C ASN A 53 -32.20 -0.88 7.79
N GLU A 54 -32.89 -0.67 8.92
CA GLU A 54 -33.18 -1.73 9.92
C GLU A 54 -34.00 -2.90 9.33
N ASP A 55 -34.85 -2.63 8.34
CA ASP A 55 -35.63 -3.63 7.62
C ASP A 55 -34.83 -4.41 6.56
N GLY A 56 -33.53 -4.12 6.44
CA GLY A 56 -32.61 -4.73 5.49
C GLY A 56 -32.61 -4.11 4.09
N SER A 57 -33.53 -3.17 3.80
CA SER A 57 -33.56 -2.44 2.53
C SER A 57 -32.37 -1.48 2.40
N LEU A 58 -32.05 -1.08 1.16
CA LEU A 58 -30.96 -0.15 0.87
C LEU A 58 -31.53 1.21 0.46
N SER A 59 -31.13 2.27 1.16
CA SER A 59 -31.40 3.66 0.80
C SER A 59 -30.11 4.34 0.32
N ALA A 60 -30.24 5.44 -0.44
CA ALA A 60 -29.10 6.29 -0.80
C ALA A 60 -29.07 7.50 0.12
N GLY A 61 -27.89 7.88 0.60
CA GLY A 61 -27.69 9.03 1.49
C GLY A 61 -26.52 9.91 1.07
N ASN A 62 -26.66 11.23 1.28
CA ASN A 62 -25.58 12.20 1.15
C ASN A 62 -25.04 12.53 2.55
N LEU A 63 -23.83 12.07 2.84
CA LEU A 63 -23.20 12.17 4.16
C LEU A 63 -22.78 13.59 4.57
N LEU A 64 -22.76 14.55 3.64
CA LEU A 64 -22.37 15.94 3.92
C LEU A 64 -23.58 16.82 4.28
N ASP A 65 -24.72 16.58 3.64
CA ASP A 65 -25.89 17.47 3.72
C ASP A 65 -27.04 16.88 4.55
N ASP A 66 -27.03 15.58 4.82
CA ASP A 66 -28.06 14.87 5.59
C ASP A 66 -27.47 14.26 6.88
N PRO A 67 -27.68 14.92 8.05
CA PRO A 67 -27.23 14.40 9.34
C PRO A 67 -27.84 13.04 9.71
N GLY A 68 -29.05 12.74 9.23
CA GLY A 68 -29.71 11.45 9.45
C GLY A 68 -29.01 10.35 8.66
N ALA A 69 -28.70 10.60 7.38
CA ALA A 69 -27.91 9.69 6.57
C ALA A 69 -26.51 9.47 7.15
N LEU A 70 -25.83 10.53 7.61
CA LEU A 70 -24.53 10.43 8.27
C LEU A 70 -24.59 9.56 9.53
N HIS A 71 -25.62 9.76 10.36
CA HIS A 71 -25.83 8.94 11.55
C HIS A 71 -26.02 7.46 11.18
N SER A 72 -26.98 7.15 10.31
CA SER A 72 -27.28 5.77 9.90
C SER A 72 -26.07 5.08 9.24
N TRP A 73 -25.31 5.79 8.41
CA TRP A 73 -24.07 5.26 7.84
C TRP A 73 -23.02 4.95 8.92
N ARG A 74 -22.82 5.83 9.91
CA ARG A 74 -21.89 5.55 11.03
C ARG A 74 -22.35 4.30 11.80
N GLU A 75 -23.64 4.16 12.06
CA GLU A 75 -24.21 2.99 12.73
C GLU A 75 -23.95 1.69 11.93
N ASN A 76 -24.13 1.74 10.60
CA ASN A 76 -23.83 0.62 9.70
C ASN A 76 -22.35 0.22 9.74
N VAL A 77 -21.42 1.19 9.66
CA VAL A 77 -19.99 0.90 9.73
C VAL A 77 -19.59 0.42 11.13
N ARG A 78 -20.17 0.98 12.19
CA ARG A 78 -19.98 0.54 13.58
C ARG A 78 -20.37 -0.93 13.75
N GLN A 79 -21.48 -1.36 13.16
CA GLN A 79 -21.89 -2.75 13.15
C GLN A 79 -20.87 -3.64 12.44
N GLN A 80 -20.41 -3.25 11.24
CA GLN A 80 -19.36 -3.99 10.51
C GLN A 80 -18.07 -4.13 11.32
N ILE A 81 -17.63 -3.07 12.03
CA ILE A 81 -16.48 -3.13 12.93
C ILE A 81 -16.70 -4.13 14.07
N ASN A 82 -17.90 -4.15 14.65
CA ASN A 82 -18.25 -5.06 15.74
C ASN A 82 -18.31 -6.53 15.28
N GLU A 83 -18.82 -6.76 14.08
CA GLU A 83 -18.96 -8.09 13.46
C GLU A 83 -17.64 -8.63 12.90
N ALA A 84 -16.64 -7.78 12.63
CA ALA A 84 -15.34 -8.24 12.15
C ALA A 84 -14.68 -9.25 13.12
N GLU A 85 -14.42 -10.45 12.63
CA GLU A 85 -13.81 -11.54 13.42
C GLU A 85 -12.27 -11.56 13.36
N THR A 86 -11.69 -10.82 12.39
CA THR A 86 -10.26 -10.82 12.12
C THR A 86 -9.72 -9.40 11.93
N ALA A 87 -8.42 -9.22 12.15
CA ALA A 87 -7.74 -7.96 11.86
C ALA A 87 -7.82 -7.62 10.35
N ALA A 88 -7.73 -8.63 9.49
CA ALA A 88 -7.92 -8.50 8.04
C ALA A 88 -9.30 -7.92 7.71
N GLY A 89 -10.37 -8.42 8.36
CA GLY A 89 -11.72 -7.90 8.19
C GLY A 89 -11.82 -6.40 8.50
N LEU A 90 -11.16 -5.94 9.58
CA LEU A 90 -11.08 -4.52 9.91
C LEU A 90 -10.29 -3.72 8.86
N LEU A 91 -9.16 -4.24 8.37
CA LEU A 91 -8.37 -3.59 7.32
C LEU A 91 -9.17 -3.38 6.03
N MET A 92 -10.02 -4.33 5.66
CA MET A 92 -10.85 -4.24 4.45
C MET A 92 -11.87 -3.10 4.50
N LEU A 93 -12.32 -2.71 5.70
CA LEU A 93 -13.22 -1.56 5.88
C LEU A 93 -12.51 -0.21 5.64
N VAL A 94 -11.18 -0.18 5.77
CA VAL A 94 -10.39 1.04 5.63
C VAL A 94 -10.14 1.35 4.16
N THR A 95 -10.45 2.59 3.77
CA THR A 95 -10.23 3.11 2.41
C THR A 95 -8.76 3.08 2.05
N LYS A 96 -8.46 2.84 0.76
CA LYS A 96 -7.08 2.69 0.25
C LYS A 96 -6.14 3.81 0.73
N PRO A 97 -6.50 5.12 0.66
CA PRO A 97 -5.60 6.20 1.07
C PRO A 97 -5.26 6.23 2.56
N TYR A 98 -6.02 5.52 3.41
CA TYR A 98 -5.84 5.52 4.86
C TYR A 98 -5.20 4.23 5.40
N ARG A 99 -4.95 3.21 4.57
CA ARG A 99 -4.45 1.90 5.02
C ARG A 99 -3.06 1.95 5.65
N LEU A 100 -2.13 2.72 5.08
CA LEU A 100 -0.80 2.91 5.67
C LEU A 100 -0.85 3.68 7.00
N GLY A 101 -1.71 4.69 7.08
CA GLY A 101 -1.99 5.40 8.34
C GLY A 101 -2.61 4.47 9.40
N TYR A 102 -3.55 3.62 9.00
CA TYR A 102 -4.15 2.63 9.88
C TYR A 102 -3.13 1.59 10.35
N LEU A 103 -2.30 1.03 9.45
CA LEU A 103 -1.20 0.13 9.80
C LEU A 103 -0.27 0.75 10.85
N LYS A 104 0.10 2.02 10.69
CA LYS A 104 0.94 2.73 11.67
C LYS A 104 0.35 2.71 13.08
N LEU A 105 -0.95 2.94 13.19
CA LEU A 105 -1.67 2.98 14.47
C LEU A 105 -1.98 1.59 15.02
N ALA A 106 -2.25 0.63 14.13
CA ALA A 106 -2.57 -0.75 14.46
C ALA A 106 -1.34 -1.58 14.87
N ALA A 107 -0.16 -1.21 14.40
CA ALA A 107 1.07 -2.00 14.55
C ALA A 107 1.37 -2.52 15.97
N PRO A 108 1.17 -1.75 17.06
CA PRO A 108 1.38 -2.23 18.43
C PRO A 108 0.45 -3.37 18.86
N TYR A 109 -0.62 -3.63 18.12
CA TYR A 109 -1.68 -4.59 18.44
C TYR A 109 -1.71 -5.79 17.50
N LEU A 110 -0.82 -5.86 16.50
CA LEU A 110 -0.78 -6.93 15.50
C LEU A 110 0.30 -7.94 15.86
N CYS A 111 0.01 -9.24 15.75
CA CYS A 111 1.07 -10.24 15.67
C CYS A 111 1.82 -10.11 14.34
N GLU A 112 2.97 -10.78 14.22
CA GLU A 112 3.81 -10.70 13.02
C GLU A 112 3.06 -11.10 11.73
N GLN A 113 2.24 -12.16 11.81
CA GLN A 113 1.46 -12.64 10.67
C GLN A 113 0.44 -11.61 10.17
N ASP A 114 -0.35 -11.01 11.07
CA ASP A 114 -1.30 -9.97 10.69
C ASP A 114 -0.59 -8.68 10.26
N ALA A 115 0.56 -8.36 10.86
CA ALA A 115 1.37 -7.23 10.44
C ALA A 115 1.93 -7.42 9.01
N ALA A 116 2.32 -8.64 8.65
CA ALA A 116 2.75 -8.97 7.30
C ALA A 116 1.62 -8.77 6.29
N LEU A 117 0.42 -9.29 6.60
CA LEU A 117 -0.77 -9.10 5.78
C LEU A 117 -1.14 -7.62 5.63
N PHE A 118 -1.11 -6.85 6.72
CA PHE A 118 -1.40 -5.42 6.66
C PHE A 118 -0.38 -4.67 5.81
N LEU A 119 0.91 -4.98 5.97
CA LEU A 119 1.97 -4.30 5.25
C LEU A 119 1.91 -4.59 3.75
N SER A 120 1.82 -5.87 3.34
CA SER A 120 1.74 -6.24 1.93
C SER A 120 0.48 -5.66 1.28
N TYR A 121 -0.68 -5.82 1.92
CA TYR A 121 -1.93 -5.33 1.38
C TYR A 121 -1.99 -3.79 1.30
N ALA A 122 -1.56 -3.08 2.36
CA ALA A 122 -1.53 -1.62 2.35
C ALA A 122 -0.51 -1.08 1.34
N TRP A 123 0.64 -1.75 1.17
CA TRP A 123 1.64 -1.38 0.17
C TRP A 123 1.08 -1.47 -1.25
N ILE A 124 0.58 -2.64 -1.64
CA ILE A 124 0.10 -2.93 -3.00
C ILE A 124 -1.12 -2.07 -3.37
N SER A 125 -2.00 -1.81 -2.40
CA SER A 125 -3.26 -1.09 -2.65
C SER A 125 -3.17 0.42 -2.55
N THR A 126 -2.05 0.98 -2.07
CA THR A 126 -1.82 2.43 -2.01
C THR A 126 -1.21 2.91 -3.33
N GLU A 127 -1.72 4.01 -3.89
CA GLU A 127 -1.26 4.50 -5.21
C GLU A 127 0.20 4.98 -5.21
N SER A 128 0.67 5.55 -4.09
CA SER A 128 2.02 6.11 -3.97
C SER A 128 2.58 5.89 -2.56
N PRO A 129 2.86 4.62 -2.16
CA PRO A 129 3.23 4.28 -0.79
C PRO A 129 4.57 4.91 -0.36
N ASN A 130 5.45 5.21 -1.31
CA ASN A 130 6.72 5.90 -1.03
C ASN A 130 6.54 7.37 -0.61
N ASP A 131 5.40 7.98 -0.94
CA ASP A 131 5.09 9.40 -0.69
C ASP A 131 3.92 9.55 0.32
N ASP A 132 3.63 8.50 1.10
CA ASP A 132 2.54 8.50 2.08
C ASP A 132 2.77 9.55 3.20
N PRO A 133 1.74 10.35 3.56
CA PRO A 133 1.89 11.40 4.57
C PRO A 133 2.00 10.87 6.00
N ASN A 134 1.57 9.64 6.27
CA ASN A 134 1.54 9.06 7.61
C ASN A 134 2.78 8.21 7.91
N LEU A 135 3.34 7.54 6.91
CA LEU A 135 4.50 6.65 7.02
C LEU A 135 5.66 7.07 6.10
N SER A 136 6.78 7.44 6.72
CA SER A 136 8.02 7.70 5.98
C SER A 136 8.60 6.44 5.34
N LYS A 137 9.35 6.58 4.24
CA LYS A 137 10.15 5.49 3.64
C LYS A 137 11.02 4.75 4.65
N ARG A 138 11.63 5.48 5.60
CA ARG A 138 12.43 4.88 6.67
C ARG A 138 11.59 3.98 7.59
N SER A 139 10.37 4.41 7.92
CA SER A 139 9.45 3.63 8.75
C SER A 139 8.94 2.39 8.02
N LEU A 140 8.59 2.51 6.74
CA LEU A 140 8.18 1.39 5.89
C LEU A 140 9.31 0.36 5.77
N LEU A 141 10.51 0.80 5.43
CA LEU A 141 11.69 -0.06 5.37
C LEU A 141 11.96 -0.77 6.71
N ALA A 142 11.77 -0.08 7.84
CA ALA A 142 11.91 -0.69 9.15
C ALA A 142 10.85 -1.78 9.41
N MET A 143 9.62 -1.60 8.92
CA MET A 143 8.58 -2.63 9.01
C MET A 143 8.92 -3.85 8.16
N PHE A 144 9.29 -3.65 6.88
CA PHE A 144 9.73 -4.71 5.99
C PHE A 144 10.88 -5.54 6.58
N ARG A 145 11.88 -4.89 7.17
CA ARG A 145 13.01 -5.56 7.85
C ARG A 145 12.65 -6.34 9.11
N SER A 146 11.53 -6.01 9.71
CA SER A 146 11.11 -6.59 10.99
C SER A 146 10.23 -7.82 10.85
N ILE A 147 9.82 -8.16 9.64
CA ILE A 147 8.96 -9.29 9.32
C ILE A 147 9.80 -10.31 8.54
N ASP A 148 9.59 -11.60 8.77
CA ASP A 148 10.13 -12.63 7.88
C ASP A 148 9.62 -12.40 6.44
N PRO A 149 10.50 -12.17 5.44
CA PRO A 149 10.09 -11.98 4.05
C PRO A 149 9.10 -13.03 3.54
N GLN A 150 9.20 -14.28 3.99
CA GLN A 150 8.29 -15.34 3.55
C GLN A 150 6.83 -15.09 3.96
N MET A 151 6.57 -14.31 5.02
CA MET A 151 5.21 -13.94 5.44
C MET A 151 4.59 -12.81 4.61
N LEU A 152 5.41 -12.07 3.86
CA LEU A 152 4.95 -10.94 3.05
C LEU A 152 4.50 -11.35 1.64
N MET A 153 4.90 -12.53 1.19
CA MET A 153 4.78 -13.01 -0.17
C MET A 153 3.85 -14.21 -0.26
N ASP A 154 3.10 -14.34 -1.35
CA ASP A 154 2.36 -15.56 -1.68
C ASP A 154 3.29 -16.70 -2.16
N GLU A 155 2.72 -17.82 -2.61
CA GLU A 155 3.52 -18.98 -3.03
C GLU A 155 4.35 -18.73 -4.29
N GLU A 156 3.79 -18.01 -5.26
CA GLU A 156 4.46 -17.70 -6.52
C GLU A 156 5.58 -16.67 -6.29
N GLU A 157 5.27 -15.61 -5.54
CA GLU A 157 6.20 -14.57 -5.12
C GLU A 157 7.37 -15.16 -4.32
N ARG A 158 7.11 -16.10 -3.40
CA ARG A 158 8.16 -16.82 -2.67
C ARG A 158 9.01 -17.68 -3.61
N GLY A 159 8.40 -18.36 -4.57
CA GLY A 159 9.10 -19.17 -5.57
C GLY A 159 10.09 -18.33 -6.38
N LEU A 160 9.63 -17.20 -6.91
CA LEU A 160 10.46 -16.24 -7.62
C LEU A 160 11.58 -15.68 -6.72
N PHE A 161 11.25 -15.24 -5.50
CA PHE A 161 12.25 -14.77 -4.55
C PHE A 161 13.34 -15.82 -4.29
N GLN A 162 12.96 -17.08 -4.12
CA GLN A 162 13.90 -18.17 -3.91
C GLN A 162 14.77 -18.46 -5.13
N SER A 163 14.26 -18.29 -6.35
CA SER A 163 15.03 -18.50 -7.58
C SER A 163 15.98 -17.36 -7.95
N LEU A 164 15.87 -16.18 -7.31
CA LEU A 164 16.80 -15.07 -7.55
C LEU A 164 18.25 -15.45 -7.23
N ASP A 165 19.17 -14.95 -8.05
CA ASP A 165 20.62 -15.02 -7.82
C ASP A 165 21.05 -14.24 -6.56
N ASP A 166 22.26 -14.48 -6.07
CA ASP A 166 22.83 -13.77 -4.91
C ASP A 166 22.93 -12.25 -5.14
N VAL A 167 23.16 -11.84 -6.38
CA VAL A 167 23.17 -10.45 -6.84
C VAL A 167 22.16 -10.33 -7.98
N VAL A 168 21.20 -9.43 -7.80
CA VAL A 168 20.05 -9.25 -8.68
C VAL A 168 20.12 -7.88 -9.32
N THR A 169 19.94 -7.81 -10.64
CA THR A 169 19.76 -6.55 -11.36
C THR A 169 18.32 -6.09 -11.23
N VAL A 170 18.13 -4.81 -10.91
CA VAL A 170 16.82 -4.20 -10.70
C VAL A 170 16.73 -2.86 -11.44
N TYR A 171 15.53 -2.50 -11.85
CA TYR A 171 15.25 -1.31 -12.65
C TYR A 171 14.22 -0.41 -11.97
N ARG A 172 14.28 0.90 -12.28
CA ARG A 172 13.29 1.87 -11.80
C ARG A 172 13.05 2.95 -12.84
N GLY A 173 11.81 3.06 -13.29
CA GLY A 173 11.33 4.18 -14.08
C GLY A 173 10.93 5.35 -13.20
N VAL A 174 11.42 6.54 -13.53
CA VAL A 174 10.94 7.79 -12.93
C VAL A 174 10.49 8.74 -14.03
N THR A 175 9.33 9.33 -13.81
CA THR A 175 8.82 10.47 -14.56
C THR A 175 9.53 11.76 -14.15
N SER A 176 9.31 12.85 -14.89
CA SER A 176 9.82 14.18 -14.49
C SER A 176 9.33 14.61 -13.10
N TYR A 177 8.12 14.20 -12.72
CA TYR A 177 7.49 14.51 -11.43
C TYR A 177 8.22 13.90 -10.23
N ASN A 178 8.78 12.70 -10.38
CA ASN A 178 9.47 11.97 -9.31
C ASN A 178 10.96 11.75 -9.61
N ALA A 179 11.55 12.57 -10.49
CA ALA A 179 12.95 12.49 -10.90
C ALA A 179 13.95 12.56 -9.73
N GLN A 180 13.59 13.24 -8.63
CA GLN A 180 14.42 13.33 -7.43
C GLN A 180 14.23 12.13 -6.47
N ASN A 181 13.27 11.24 -6.74
CA ASN A 181 12.90 10.10 -5.89
C ASN A 181 13.40 8.76 -6.48
N VAL A 182 14.65 8.74 -6.94
CA VAL A 182 15.34 7.53 -7.42
C VAL A 182 15.59 6.56 -6.26
N LYS A 183 15.98 7.09 -5.09
CA LYS A 183 16.17 6.32 -3.84
C LYS A 183 14.82 6.02 -3.15
N ALA A 184 14.00 5.21 -3.81
CA ALA A 184 12.76 4.67 -3.28
C ALA A 184 12.90 3.17 -2.95
N LEU A 185 11.91 2.62 -2.25
CA LEU A 185 11.93 1.20 -1.87
C LEU A 185 11.53 0.28 -3.03
N SER A 186 10.69 0.78 -3.95
CA SER A 186 10.11 0.02 -5.06
C SER A 186 11.04 0.03 -6.28
N TRP A 187 11.44 -1.15 -6.71
CA TRP A 187 12.17 -1.41 -7.96
C TRP A 187 11.49 -2.60 -8.66
N THR A 188 11.82 -2.85 -9.93
CA THR A 188 11.28 -4.00 -10.68
C THR A 188 12.40 -4.88 -11.21
N LEU A 189 12.15 -6.18 -11.32
CA LEU A 189 13.03 -7.13 -12.02
C LEU A 189 12.93 -6.98 -13.56
N ASN A 190 11.86 -6.33 -14.03
CA ASN A 190 11.53 -6.22 -15.43
C ASN A 190 11.84 -4.82 -15.97
N ARG A 191 12.76 -4.76 -16.93
CA ARG A 191 13.17 -3.50 -17.55
C ARG A 191 12.04 -2.81 -18.31
N GLU A 192 11.19 -3.56 -19.01
CA GLU A 192 10.08 -3.00 -19.80
C GLU A 192 9.04 -2.33 -18.89
N VAL A 193 8.82 -2.90 -17.70
CA VAL A 193 7.99 -2.27 -16.66
C VAL A 193 8.60 -0.93 -16.24
N ALA A 194 9.92 -0.87 -16.01
CA ALA A 194 10.59 0.38 -15.67
C ALA A 194 10.49 1.42 -16.80
N GLU A 195 10.61 1.01 -18.06
CA GLU A 195 10.41 1.89 -19.22
C GLU A 195 8.97 2.42 -19.28
N TRP A 196 7.97 1.56 -19.08
CA TRP A 196 6.57 1.99 -19.00
C TRP A 196 6.36 3.04 -17.88
N PHE A 197 6.94 2.83 -16.70
CA PHE A 197 6.87 3.80 -15.60
C PHE A 197 7.59 5.12 -15.90
N ALA A 198 8.66 5.11 -16.67
CA ALA A 198 9.36 6.33 -17.10
C ALA A 198 8.53 7.12 -18.12
N HIS A 199 7.80 6.43 -19.01
CA HIS A 199 7.09 7.06 -20.13
C HIS A 199 5.58 7.25 -19.95
N ARG A 200 5.02 6.71 -18.85
CA ARG A 200 3.60 6.85 -18.54
C ARG A 200 3.15 8.31 -18.58
N PHE A 201 1.90 8.51 -19.01
CA PHE A 201 1.29 9.83 -19.19
C PHE A 201 1.99 10.71 -20.24
N GLY A 202 2.69 10.10 -21.21
CA GLY A 202 3.35 10.81 -22.31
C GLY A 202 4.57 11.62 -21.87
N GLN A 203 5.22 11.22 -20.77
CA GLN A 203 6.43 11.88 -20.28
C GLN A 203 7.71 11.27 -20.88
N ASN A 204 8.77 12.07 -20.96
CA ASN A 204 10.12 11.56 -21.22
C ASN A 204 10.84 11.40 -19.88
N GLY A 205 10.51 10.33 -19.17
CA GLY A 205 11.16 9.98 -17.92
C GLY A 205 12.54 9.36 -18.12
N THR A 206 13.07 8.80 -17.04
CA THR A 206 14.40 8.21 -16.98
C THR A 206 14.31 6.82 -16.38
N VAL A 207 15.04 5.87 -16.97
CA VAL A 207 15.19 4.52 -16.42
C VAL A 207 16.54 4.42 -15.72
N TYR A 208 16.50 3.91 -14.49
CA TYR A 208 17.68 3.59 -13.71
C TYR A 208 17.86 2.09 -13.60
N GLU A 209 19.11 1.66 -13.59
CA GLU A 209 19.53 0.29 -13.31
C GLU A 209 20.43 0.29 -12.06
N ALA A 210 20.28 -0.73 -11.23
CA ALA A 210 21.17 -0.99 -10.11
C ALA A 210 21.29 -2.50 -9.85
N GLN A 211 22.30 -2.88 -9.07
CA GLN A 211 22.43 -4.22 -8.52
C GLN A 211 22.12 -4.20 -7.01
N VAL A 212 21.50 -5.27 -6.53
CA VAL A 212 21.21 -5.47 -5.10
C VAL A 212 21.52 -6.90 -4.70
N LYS A 213 22.09 -7.10 -3.52
CA LYS A 213 22.22 -8.46 -2.98
C LYS A 213 20.86 -8.98 -2.54
N LYS A 214 20.57 -10.25 -2.79
CA LYS A 214 19.31 -10.92 -2.40
C LYS A 214 18.95 -10.73 -0.92
N GLU A 215 19.94 -10.73 -0.03
CA GLU A 215 19.75 -10.45 1.41
C GLU A 215 19.19 -9.05 1.74
N ASN A 216 19.22 -8.12 0.78
CA ASN A 216 18.68 -6.77 0.90
C ASN A 216 17.38 -6.56 0.08
N ILE A 217 16.79 -7.65 -0.44
CA ILE A 217 15.43 -7.69 -0.98
C ILE A 217 14.50 -8.20 0.13
N TYR A 218 13.48 -7.42 0.46
CA TYR A 218 12.59 -7.68 1.60
C TYR A 218 11.23 -8.25 1.21
N ALA A 219 10.82 -8.09 -0.05
CA ALA A 219 9.62 -8.71 -0.62
C ALA A 219 9.71 -8.68 -2.14
N VAL A 220 8.96 -9.58 -2.78
CA VAL A 220 8.64 -9.61 -4.21
C VAL A 220 7.12 -9.51 -4.31
N PHE A 221 6.59 -8.64 -5.18
CA PHE A 221 5.17 -8.52 -5.42
C PHE A 221 4.84 -8.66 -6.92
N LEU A 222 3.96 -9.61 -7.24
CA LEU A 222 3.59 -9.96 -8.63
C LEU A 222 2.19 -9.48 -9.02
N GLY A 223 1.32 -9.18 -8.06
CA GLY A 223 -0.12 -8.97 -8.28
C GLY A 223 -0.56 -7.83 -9.23
N ARG A 224 0.38 -7.10 -9.84
CA ARG A 224 0.13 -6.05 -10.84
C ARG A 224 0.92 -6.24 -12.15
N ASN A 225 1.52 -7.41 -12.36
CA ASN A 225 2.47 -7.66 -13.46
C ASN A 225 3.65 -6.67 -13.47
N GLU A 226 4.03 -6.16 -12.30
CA GLU A 226 5.11 -5.17 -12.15
C GLU A 226 6.44 -5.82 -11.76
N GLU A 227 6.44 -7.10 -11.37
CA GLU A 227 7.63 -7.81 -10.84
C GLU A 227 8.38 -6.96 -9.79
N GLU A 228 7.63 -6.38 -8.86
CA GLU A 228 8.14 -5.41 -7.90
C GLU A 228 9.01 -6.10 -6.86
N VAL A 229 10.15 -5.50 -6.54
CA VAL A 229 11.01 -5.86 -5.42
C VAL A 229 11.15 -4.70 -4.45
N ILE A 230 11.04 -5.01 -3.16
CA ILE A 230 11.21 -4.04 -2.07
C ILE A 230 12.65 -4.09 -1.57
N VAL A 231 13.38 -2.99 -1.71
CA VAL A 231 14.81 -2.91 -1.38
C VAL A 231 15.12 -1.79 -0.40
N ASP A 232 16.28 -1.86 0.26
CA ASP A 232 16.88 -0.68 0.88
C ASP A 232 17.65 0.10 -0.20
N PRO A 233 17.24 1.33 -0.56
CA PRO A 233 17.93 2.12 -1.57
C PRO A 233 19.38 2.47 -1.19
N GLU A 234 19.74 2.44 0.10
CA GLU A 234 21.13 2.63 0.54
C GLU A 234 22.01 1.39 0.34
N ARG A 235 21.44 0.27 -0.10
CA ARG A 235 22.15 -0.98 -0.41
C ARG A 235 22.27 -1.26 -1.91
N LEU A 236 21.76 -0.36 -2.75
CA LEU A 236 21.92 -0.43 -4.19
C LEU A 236 23.39 -0.17 -4.58
N MET A 237 23.88 -0.98 -5.51
CA MET A 237 25.23 -0.94 -6.04
C MET A 237 25.18 -0.58 -7.52
N GLY A 238 26.15 0.20 -8.00
CA GLY A 238 26.25 0.51 -9.43
C GLY A 238 25.06 1.26 -10.01
N LEU A 239 24.35 2.05 -9.18
CA LEU A 239 23.20 2.85 -9.63
C LEU A 239 23.62 3.72 -10.83
N SER A 240 22.98 3.51 -11.97
CA SER A 240 23.27 4.20 -13.21
C SER A 240 22.00 4.53 -13.97
N GLN A 241 22.04 5.60 -14.76
CA GLN A 241 20.99 5.95 -15.69
C GLN A 241 21.22 5.19 -16.99
N LEU A 242 20.19 4.51 -17.49
CA LEU A 242 20.25 3.87 -18.80
C LEU A 242 20.05 4.92 -19.91
N PRO A 243 20.74 4.77 -21.06
CA PRO A 243 20.49 5.61 -22.22
C PRO A 243 19.07 5.40 -22.74
N GLU A 244 18.46 6.47 -23.27
CA GLU A 244 17.17 6.37 -23.95
C GLU A 244 17.28 5.34 -25.09
N GLN A 245 16.41 4.33 -25.09
CA GLN A 245 16.27 3.48 -26.28
C GLN A 245 15.48 4.26 -27.34
N GLU A 246 16.00 4.27 -28.57
CA GLU A 246 15.20 4.69 -29.73
C GLU A 246 14.00 3.75 -29.85
N GLN A 247 12.79 4.27 -29.64
CA GLN A 247 11.56 3.48 -29.54
C GLN A 247 11.29 2.67 -30.83
N GLY A 248 11.48 1.36 -30.76
CA GLY A 248 10.91 0.40 -31.69
C GLY A 248 9.46 0.07 -31.32
N GLN A 249 8.52 0.61 -32.09
CA GLN A 249 7.10 0.26 -32.23
C GLN A 249 6.41 -0.54 -31.09
N GLY A 250 5.63 0.21 -30.31
CA GLY A 250 4.41 -0.14 -29.56
C GLY A 250 4.06 -1.62 -29.34
N MET A 251 4.10 -2.04 -28.07
CA MET A 251 3.25 -3.10 -27.57
C MET A 251 2.19 -2.50 -26.64
N GLU A 252 0.93 -2.60 -27.04
CA GLU A 252 -0.23 -2.42 -26.16
C GLU A 252 -0.24 -3.56 -25.14
N ILE A 253 0.09 -3.26 -23.90
CA ILE A 253 -0.24 -4.13 -22.77
C ILE A 253 -1.63 -3.70 -22.30
N SER A 254 -2.64 -4.50 -22.62
CA SER A 254 -4.01 -4.32 -22.16
C SER A 254 -4.08 -4.46 -20.64
N MET A 255 -4.56 -3.41 -19.98
CA MET A 255 -4.88 -3.32 -18.55
C MET A 255 -6.07 -4.19 -18.16
#